data_AF-A4IHL0-F1
#
_entry.id   AF-A4IHL0-F1
#
_cell.length_a   1.000
_cell.length_b   1.000
_cell.length_c   1.000
_cell.angle_alpha   90.00
_cell.angle_beta   90.00
_cell.angle_gamma   90.00
#
_symmetry.space_group_name_H-M   'P 1'
#
loop_
_entity.id
_entity.type
_entity.pdbx_description
1 polymer ?
#
loop_
_entity_poly.entity_id
_entity_poly.type
_entity_poly.pdbx_seq_one_letter_code
_entity_poly.pdbx_strand_id
1 'polypeptide(L)'
;MATLRPFDKMPMLNAAALLLVGTEESHREQLASAMLKEPKTFEVKIHMAQSLPLPYEREHLRPRFDMVVFLINLHSQFSLSTVLASLTHLDVNFFLGKVCFVAIGGGQVKHCMVDIATVKKLADTHLSTLLFSEFDSEDDVTCTARRLLQMVQICAGLVPGISALYLGSFMNSTLQTDQF
;
A
#
# COMPACT_ATOMS: atom_id res chain seq x y z
N MET A 1 13.97 -18.82 1.14
CA MET A 1 13.55 -17.55 0.47
C MET A 1 13.25 -16.54 1.57
N ALA A 2 13.69 -15.29 1.42
CA ALA A 2 13.63 -14.30 2.50
C ALA A 2 12.22 -13.71 2.65
N THR A 3 11.51 -14.09 3.72
CA THR A 3 10.25 -13.47 4.13
C THR A 3 10.50 -12.03 4.59
N LEU A 4 9.70 -11.08 4.13
CA LEU A 4 9.82 -9.70 4.59
C LEU A 4 9.21 -9.58 5.98
N ARG A 5 9.99 -9.12 6.97
CA ARG A 5 9.54 -8.94 8.35
C ARG A 5 9.52 -7.47 8.79
N PRO A 6 8.50 -7.01 9.53
CA PRO A 6 8.36 -5.61 9.90
C PRO A 6 9.24 -5.19 11.10
N PHE A 7 9.67 -6.13 11.95
CA PHE A 7 10.30 -5.84 13.25
C PHE A 7 11.76 -6.29 13.37
N ASP A 8 12.37 -6.79 12.29
CA ASP A 8 13.75 -7.30 12.32
C ASP A 8 14.82 -6.19 12.38
N LYS A 9 14.43 -4.94 12.14
CA LYS A 9 15.34 -3.78 12.04
C LYS A 9 14.83 -2.62 12.89
N MET A 10 15.74 -1.75 13.31
CA MET A 10 15.39 -0.57 14.10
C MET A 10 14.57 0.45 13.27
N PRO A 11 13.59 1.13 13.88
CA PRO A 11 12.92 2.27 13.26
C PRO A 11 13.88 3.43 13.06
N MET A 12 13.62 4.27 12.05
CA MET A 12 14.37 5.51 11.83
C MET A 12 13.74 6.67 12.61
N LEU A 13 14.57 7.59 13.10
CA LEU A 13 14.09 8.76 13.83
C LEU A 13 13.43 9.75 12.87
N ASN A 14 12.19 10.17 13.17
CA ASN A 14 11.41 11.14 12.39
C ASN A 14 11.33 10.83 10.88
N ALA A 15 11.34 9.54 10.54
CA ALA A 15 11.30 9.08 9.17
C ALA A 15 10.43 7.82 9.03
N ALA A 16 9.87 7.60 7.86
CA ALA A 16 9.04 6.43 7.57
C ALA A 16 9.45 5.69 6.29
N ALA A 17 9.59 4.37 6.45
CA ALA A 17 9.76 3.30 5.48
C ALA A 17 8.50 2.89 4.68
N LEU A 18 8.30 3.25 3.40
CA LEU A 18 7.22 2.67 2.58
C LEU A 18 7.75 1.81 1.43
N LEU A 19 7.14 0.64 1.21
CA LEU A 19 7.37 -0.19 0.02
C LEU A 19 6.13 -0.21 -0.87
N LEU A 20 6.24 0.28 -2.11
CA LEU A 20 5.24 0.16 -3.16
C LEU A 20 5.52 -1.11 -3.98
N VAL A 21 4.57 -2.04 -3.99
CA VAL A 21 4.65 -3.30 -4.75
C VAL A 21 3.57 -3.32 -5.81
N GLY A 22 3.94 -3.52 -7.06
CA GLY A 22 2.97 -3.62 -8.16
C GLY A 22 3.67 -3.73 -9.52
N THR A 23 2.98 -4.28 -10.50
CA THR A 23 3.56 -4.57 -11.83
C THR A 23 3.82 -3.31 -12.65
N GLU A 24 2.96 -2.31 -12.55
CA GLU A 24 2.98 -1.08 -13.32
C GLU A 24 3.97 -0.07 -12.73
N GLU A 25 5.07 0.18 -13.45
CA GLU A 25 6.09 1.15 -13.02
C GLU A 25 5.56 2.58 -13.02
N SER A 26 4.79 2.97 -14.04
CA SER A 26 4.20 4.31 -14.16
C SER A 26 3.34 4.67 -12.95
N HIS A 27 2.47 3.76 -12.49
CA HIS A 27 1.62 3.99 -11.33
C HIS A 27 2.45 4.16 -10.04
N ARG A 28 3.50 3.35 -9.85
CA ARG A 28 4.39 3.50 -8.68
C ARG A 28 5.12 4.84 -8.71
N GLU A 29 5.66 5.23 -9.85
CA GLU A 29 6.40 6.50 -10.01
C GLU A 29 5.49 7.72 -9.82
N GLN A 30 4.31 7.71 -10.43
CA GLN A 30 3.32 8.78 -10.29
C GLN A 30 2.93 8.96 -8.82
N LEU A 31 2.59 7.87 -8.12
CA LEU A 31 2.23 7.90 -6.70
C LEU A 31 3.39 8.34 -5.82
N ALA A 32 4.59 7.82 -6.04
CA ALA A 32 5.76 8.21 -5.26
C ALA A 32 6.11 9.69 -5.47
N SER A 33 6.04 10.18 -6.72
CA SER A 33 6.28 11.59 -7.03
C SER A 33 5.26 12.50 -6.32
N ALA A 34 3.99 12.10 -6.28
CA ALA A 34 2.94 12.83 -5.55
C ALA A 34 3.21 12.83 -4.04
N MET A 35 3.53 11.68 -3.45
CA MET A 35 3.89 11.58 -2.02
C MET A 35 5.15 12.38 -1.65
N LEU A 36 6.08 12.55 -2.59
CA LEU A 36 7.29 13.36 -2.39
C LEU A 36 6.99 14.86 -2.44
N LYS A 37 6.07 15.29 -3.31
CA LYS A 37 5.64 16.69 -3.46
C LYS A 37 4.72 17.18 -2.34
N GLU A 38 3.91 16.29 -1.76
CA GLU A 38 2.98 16.66 -0.68
C GLU A 38 3.72 17.19 0.57
N PRO A 39 3.19 18.26 1.20
CA PRO A 39 3.80 18.84 2.40
C PRO A 39 3.74 17.85 3.57
N LYS A 40 4.86 17.71 4.28
CA LYS A 40 5.01 16.73 5.38
C LYS A 40 5.99 17.20 6.44
N THR A 41 5.77 16.76 7.67
CA THR A 41 6.57 17.11 8.86
C THR A 41 7.66 16.08 9.19
N PHE A 42 7.72 14.98 8.43
CA PHE A 42 8.64 13.86 8.62
C PHE A 42 9.25 13.42 7.29
N GLU A 43 10.39 12.73 7.34
CA GLU A 43 11.05 12.21 6.14
C GLU A 43 10.35 10.94 5.66
N VAL A 44 10.11 10.80 4.35
CA VAL A 44 9.49 9.60 3.77
C VAL A 44 10.43 8.99 2.77
N LYS A 45 10.80 7.72 2.99
CA LYS A 45 11.61 6.93 2.07
C LYS A 45 10.71 5.95 1.34
N ILE A 46 10.61 6.09 0.02
CA ILE A 46 9.75 5.27 -0.82
C ILE A 46 10.63 4.28 -1.59
N HIS A 47 10.36 3.01 -1.41
CA HIS A 47 10.97 1.92 -2.15
C HIS A 47 9.94 1.32 -3.10
N MET A 48 10.38 0.82 -4.25
CA MET A 48 9.51 0.21 -5.25
C MET A 48 9.97 -1.21 -5.55
N ALA A 49 9.02 -2.08 -5.81
CA ALA A 49 9.26 -3.44 -6.30
C ALA A 49 8.13 -3.88 -7.24
N GLN A 50 8.47 -4.73 -8.21
CA GLN A 50 7.46 -5.35 -9.09
C GLN A 50 6.67 -6.43 -8.36
N SER A 51 7.36 -7.22 -7.55
CA SER A 51 6.79 -8.33 -6.79
C SER A 51 7.66 -8.65 -5.58
N LEU A 52 7.17 -9.54 -4.73
CA LEU A 52 7.95 -10.18 -3.67
C LEU A 52 8.23 -11.64 -4.04
N PRO A 53 9.33 -12.25 -3.54
CA PRO A 53 10.27 -11.72 -2.55
C PRO A 53 11.28 -10.74 -3.14
N LEU A 54 11.78 -9.82 -2.30
CA LEU A 54 12.86 -8.92 -2.69
C LEU A 54 14.21 -9.67 -2.81
N PRO A 55 15.10 -9.28 -3.72
CA PRO A 55 16.41 -9.92 -3.92
C PRO A 55 17.25 -9.97 -2.63
N TYR A 56 18.01 -11.06 -2.45
CA TYR A 56 18.79 -11.34 -1.24
C TYR A 56 20.07 -10.50 -1.16
N GLU A 57 20.65 -10.15 -2.31
CA GLU A 57 21.94 -9.46 -2.44
C GLU A 57 22.00 -8.16 -1.63
N ARG A 58 20.85 -7.52 -1.39
CA ARG A 58 20.73 -6.23 -0.69
C ARG A 58 19.98 -6.34 0.64
N GLU A 59 19.87 -7.54 1.22
CA GLU A 59 19.13 -7.73 2.47
C GLU A 59 19.72 -6.90 3.62
N HIS A 60 21.05 -6.84 3.75
CA HIS A 60 21.73 -6.07 4.78
C HIS A 60 21.48 -4.55 4.67
N LEU A 61 21.35 -4.03 3.45
CA LEU A 61 21.07 -2.61 3.17
C LEU A 61 19.58 -2.25 3.23
N ARG A 62 18.69 -3.24 3.22
CA ARG A 62 17.23 -3.02 3.20
C ARG A 62 16.82 -2.25 4.44
N PRO A 63 16.06 -1.16 4.36
CA PRO A 63 15.55 -0.51 5.56
C PRO A 63 14.47 -1.37 6.22
N ARG A 64 14.08 -0.98 7.43
CA ARG A 64 12.79 -1.40 7.99
C ARG A 64 11.67 -0.76 7.15
N PHE A 65 10.70 -1.55 6.72
CA PHE A 65 9.47 -1.00 6.13
C PHE A 65 8.41 -0.85 7.22
N ASP A 66 7.90 0.37 7.38
CA ASP A 66 6.82 0.65 8.31
C ASP A 66 5.46 0.25 7.73
N MET A 67 5.33 0.28 6.40
CA MET A 67 4.13 -0.09 5.67
C MET A 67 4.46 -0.64 4.26
N VAL A 68 3.66 -1.57 3.78
CA VAL A 68 3.71 -2.14 2.42
C VAL A 68 2.40 -1.82 1.71
N VAL A 69 2.50 -1.25 0.52
CA VAL A 69 1.35 -0.89 -0.32
C VAL A 69 1.37 -1.72 -1.59
N PHE A 70 0.34 -2.52 -1.80
CA PHE A 70 0.14 -3.28 -3.03
C PHE A 70 -0.74 -2.50 -4.00
N LEU A 71 -0.20 -2.16 -5.16
CA LEU A 71 -0.94 -1.56 -6.25
C LEU A 71 -1.53 -2.68 -7.12
N ILE A 72 -2.84 -2.68 -7.27
CA ILE A 72 -3.59 -3.64 -8.08
C ILE A 72 -4.25 -2.88 -9.21
N ASN A 73 -3.84 -3.13 -10.44
CA ASN A 73 -4.50 -2.60 -11.62
C ASN A 73 -5.71 -3.48 -11.99
N LEU A 74 -6.91 -2.92 -11.92
CA LEU A 74 -8.16 -3.64 -12.19
C LEU A 74 -8.33 -4.03 -13.67
N HIS A 75 -7.57 -3.43 -14.57
CA HIS A 75 -7.52 -3.79 -15.99
C HIS A 75 -6.54 -4.92 -16.30
N SER A 76 -5.81 -5.44 -15.31
CA SER A 76 -4.77 -6.46 -15.50
C SER A 76 -4.90 -7.60 -14.50
N GLN A 77 -5.36 -8.77 -14.98
CA GLN A 77 -5.39 -9.98 -14.16
C GLN A 77 -3.99 -10.41 -13.70
N PHE A 78 -2.95 -10.09 -14.49
CA PHE A 78 -1.55 -10.32 -14.15
C PHE A 78 -1.10 -9.50 -12.94
N SER A 79 -1.60 -8.27 -12.80
CA SER A 79 -1.33 -7.42 -11.62
C SER A 79 -1.85 -8.09 -10.36
N LEU A 80 -3.11 -8.54 -10.37
CA LEU A 80 -3.71 -9.25 -9.23
C LEU A 80 -2.96 -10.56 -8.89
N SER A 81 -2.64 -11.39 -9.89
CA SER A 81 -1.96 -12.67 -9.64
C SER A 81 -0.56 -12.46 -9.05
N THR A 82 0.15 -11.44 -9.51
CA THR A 82 1.46 -11.05 -8.98
C THR A 82 1.37 -10.58 -7.53
N VAL A 83 0.34 -9.79 -7.19
CA VAL A 83 0.09 -9.37 -5.80
C VAL A 83 -0.22 -10.57 -4.91
N LEU A 84 -1.12 -11.47 -5.34
CA LEU A 84 -1.43 -12.70 -4.60
C LEU A 84 -0.18 -13.56 -4.33
N ALA A 85 0.66 -13.75 -5.34
CA ALA A 85 1.92 -14.47 -5.17
C ALA A 85 2.85 -13.76 -4.17
N SER A 86 2.93 -12.42 -4.26
CA SER A 86 3.77 -11.59 -3.39
C SER A 86 3.35 -11.65 -1.92
N LEU A 87 2.05 -11.78 -1.63
CA LEU A 87 1.53 -11.87 -0.25
C LEU A 87 2.09 -13.07 0.52
N THR A 88 2.38 -14.18 -0.17
CA THR A 88 2.94 -15.39 0.45
C THR A 88 4.36 -15.19 1.02
N HIS A 89 5.02 -14.11 0.63
CA HIS A 89 6.38 -13.76 1.06
C HIS A 89 6.41 -12.68 2.14
N LEU A 90 5.25 -12.22 2.63
CA LEU A 90 5.14 -11.31 3.76
C LEU A 90 5.00 -12.08 5.08
N ASP A 91 5.63 -11.56 6.12
CA ASP A 91 5.35 -11.98 7.49
C ASP A 91 3.94 -11.56 7.90
N VAL A 92 3.23 -12.44 8.61
CA VAL A 92 1.84 -12.21 9.06
C VAL A 92 1.68 -10.94 9.90
N ASN A 93 2.75 -10.51 10.57
CA ASN A 93 2.77 -9.29 11.37
C ASN A 93 2.55 -8.01 10.53
N PHE A 94 2.79 -8.04 9.22
CA PHE A 94 2.46 -6.92 8.35
C PHE A 94 0.95 -6.68 8.24
N PHE A 95 0.13 -7.74 8.30
CA PHE A 95 -1.33 -7.62 8.21
C PHE A 95 -1.98 -6.99 9.45
N LEU A 96 -1.19 -6.73 10.50
CA LEU A 96 -1.60 -5.96 11.68
C LEU A 96 -1.58 -4.44 11.40
N GLY A 97 -2.25 -4.03 10.32
CA GLY A 97 -2.42 -2.63 9.93
C GLY A 97 -1.27 -2.00 9.13
N LYS A 98 -0.24 -2.76 8.75
CA LYS A 98 0.91 -2.27 7.96
C LYS A 98 0.81 -2.65 6.47
N VAL A 99 -0.29 -3.25 6.03
CA VAL A 99 -0.56 -3.55 4.62
C VAL A 99 -1.74 -2.71 4.15
N CYS A 100 -1.60 -2.12 2.97
CA CYS A 100 -2.69 -1.46 2.25
C CYS A 100 -2.71 -1.90 0.80
N PHE A 101 -3.90 -2.18 0.30
CA PHE A 101 -4.18 -2.39 -1.10
C PHE A 101 -4.66 -1.08 -1.72
N VAL A 102 -4.18 -0.75 -2.91
CA VAL A 102 -4.67 0.35 -3.74
C VAL A 102 -5.13 -0.24 -5.05
N ALA A 103 -6.44 -0.28 -5.26
CA ALA A 103 -7.04 -0.69 -6.51
C ALA A 103 -7.12 0.50 -7.46
N ILE A 104 -6.50 0.36 -8.63
CA ILE A 104 -6.38 1.40 -9.66
C ILE A 104 -7.29 1.05 -10.84
N GLY A 105 -8.07 2.02 -11.34
CA GLY A 105 -8.91 1.86 -12.54
C GLY A 105 -10.36 1.42 -12.27
N GLY A 106 -10.89 1.64 -11.06
CA GLY A 106 -12.22 1.15 -10.65
C GLY A 106 -13.42 1.96 -11.17
N GLY A 107 -13.21 3.21 -11.60
CA GLY A 107 -14.29 4.09 -12.06
C GLY A 107 -14.92 3.68 -13.38
N GLN A 108 -14.14 3.05 -14.25
CA GLN A 108 -14.58 2.60 -15.57
C GLN A 108 -14.96 1.12 -15.54
N VAL A 109 -16.09 0.80 -14.90
CA VAL A 109 -16.61 -0.56 -14.70
C VAL A 109 -16.70 -1.37 -16.01
N LYS A 110 -16.86 -0.70 -17.16
CA LYS A 110 -16.98 -1.33 -18.48
C LYS A 110 -15.71 -2.01 -19.00
N HIS A 111 -14.54 -1.71 -18.42
CA HIS A 111 -13.24 -2.24 -18.89
C HIS A 111 -12.43 -2.96 -17.80
N CYS A 112 -13.01 -3.22 -16.62
CA CYS A 112 -12.33 -3.96 -15.56
C CYS A 112 -12.22 -5.44 -15.93
N MET A 113 -10.99 -5.99 -15.94
CA MET A 113 -10.75 -7.44 -16.07
C MET A 113 -10.86 -8.14 -14.71
N VAL A 114 -10.66 -7.40 -13.63
CA VAL A 114 -10.74 -7.86 -12.25
C VAL A 114 -11.95 -7.21 -11.59
N ASP A 115 -12.84 -8.03 -11.02
CA ASP A 115 -14.00 -7.55 -10.29
C ASP A 115 -13.58 -6.91 -8.96
N ILE A 116 -14.11 -5.73 -8.66
CA ILE A 116 -13.91 -4.98 -7.42
C ILE A 116 -14.27 -5.85 -6.20
N ALA A 117 -15.30 -6.71 -6.31
CA ALA A 117 -15.68 -7.60 -5.22
C ALA A 117 -14.56 -8.59 -4.85
N THR A 118 -13.76 -9.03 -5.83
CA THR A 118 -12.64 -9.95 -5.58
C THR A 118 -11.51 -9.26 -4.82
N VAL A 119 -11.21 -8.00 -5.15
CA VAL A 119 -10.19 -7.21 -4.46
C VAL A 119 -10.65 -6.82 -3.06
N LYS A 120 -11.94 -6.51 -2.89
CA LYS A 120 -12.54 -6.28 -1.57
C LYS A 120 -12.43 -7.52 -0.69
N LYS A 121 -12.85 -8.68 -1.21
CA LYS A 121 -12.72 -9.96 -0.50
C LYS A 121 -11.27 -10.27 -0.13
N LEU A 122 -10.33 -9.95 -1.01
CA LEU A 122 -8.90 -10.11 -0.76
C LEU A 122 -8.45 -9.25 0.42
N ALA A 123 -8.84 -7.97 0.46
CA ALA A 123 -8.52 -7.06 1.57
C ALA A 123 -9.16 -7.53 2.89
N ASP A 124 -10.42 -7.96 2.86
CA ASP A 124 -11.15 -8.50 4.02
C ASP A 124 -10.47 -9.76 4.57
N THR A 125 -10.04 -10.66 3.68
CA THR A 125 -9.34 -11.91 4.05
C THR A 125 -8.03 -11.63 4.78
N HIS A 126 -7.33 -10.56 4.40
CA HIS A 126 -6.04 -10.17 4.96
C HIS A 126 -6.16 -9.06 6.01
N LEU A 127 -7.39 -8.73 6.46
CA LEU A 127 -7.67 -7.68 7.45
C LEU A 127 -6.92 -6.36 7.18
N SER A 128 -6.78 -6.02 5.90
CA SER A 128 -5.95 -4.91 5.43
C SER A 128 -6.79 -3.82 4.80
N THR A 129 -6.27 -2.61 4.80
CA THR A 129 -6.96 -1.46 4.22
C THR A 129 -7.01 -1.57 2.69
N LEU A 130 -8.13 -1.15 2.08
CA LEU A 130 -8.28 -1.02 0.63
C LEU A 130 -8.64 0.42 0.26
N LEU A 131 -7.88 1.01 -0.65
CA LEU A 131 -8.15 2.30 -1.26
C LEU A 131 -8.49 2.11 -2.74
N PHE A 132 -9.43 2.90 -3.24
CA PHE A 132 -9.74 2.98 -4.67
C PHE A 132 -9.22 4.29 -5.23
N SER A 133 -8.63 4.24 -6.41
CA SER A 133 -8.15 5.42 -7.12
C SER A 133 -8.23 5.19 -8.63
N GLU A 134 -8.42 6.24 -9.41
CA GLU A 134 -8.56 6.12 -10.88
C GLU A 134 -7.24 6.44 -11.60
N PHE A 135 -6.36 7.26 -11.02
CA PHE A 135 -5.07 7.70 -11.60
C PHE A 135 -5.20 8.41 -12.96
N ASP A 136 -6.43 8.77 -13.36
CA ASP A 136 -6.71 9.54 -14.58
C ASP A 136 -6.31 11.02 -14.44
N SER A 137 -6.43 11.57 -13.23
CA SER A 137 -6.08 12.96 -12.92
C SER A 137 -4.95 13.07 -11.88
N GLU A 138 -4.20 14.17 -11.89
CA GLU A 138 -3.19 14.45 -10.87
C GLU A 138 -3.82 14.61 -9.47
N ASP A 139 -5.06 15.12 -9.39
CA ASP A 139 -5.79 15.34 -8.14
C ASP A 139 -6.13 14.02 -7.44
N ASP A 140 -6.50 12.98 -8.19
CA ASP A 140 -6.79 11.65 -7.61
C ASP A 140 -5.54 11.02 -7.00
N VAL A 141 -4.41 11.14 -7.70
CA VAL A 141 -3.13 10.62 -7.22
C VAL A 141 -2.65 11.39 -5.99
N THR A 142 -2.79 12.72 -5.98
CA THR A 142 -2.43 13.53 -4.80
C THR A 142 -3.32 13.23 -3.60
N CYS A 143 -4.62 13.04 -3.78
CA CYS A 143 -5.53 12.61 -2.73
C CYS A 143 -5.13 11.25 -2.14
N THR A 144 -4.81 10.29 -3.03
CA THR A 144 -4.36 8.95 -2.63
C THR A 144 -3.02 9.02 -1.89
N ALA A 145 -2.06 9.80 -2.41
CA ALA A 145 -0.76 10.05 -1.80
C ALA A 145 -0.89 10.64 -0.40
N ARG A 146 -1.75 11.65 -0.22
CA ARG A 146 -2.00 12.28 1.09
C ARG A 146 -2.57 11.29 2.09
N ARG A 147 -3.54 10.46 1.68
CA ARG A 147 -4.11 9.41 2.54
C ARG A 147 -3.06 8.38 2.95
N LEU A 148 -2.21 7.95 2.01
CA LEU A 148 -1.10 7.04 2.30
C LEU A 148 -0.07 7.66 3.23
N LEU A 149 0.27 8.94 3.06
CA LEU A 149 1.19 9.64 3.97
C LEU A 149 0.69 9.64 5.41
N GLN A 150 -0.60 9.90 5.62
CA GLN A 150 -1.22 9.84 6.95
C GLN A 150 -1.14 8.42 7.55
N MET A 151 -1.45 7.40 6.75
CA MET A 151 -1.35 6.00 7.20
C MET A 151 0.10 5.62 7.55
N VAL A 152 1.06 5.97 6.69
CA VAL A 152 2.48 5.70 6.90
C VAL A 152 3.00 6.38 8.16
N GLN A 153 2.55 7.62 8.43
CA GLN A 153 2.90 8.34 9.65
C GLN A 153 2.44 7.58 10.92
N ILE A 154 1.23 7.01 10.90
CA ILE A 154 0.71 6.17 11.98
C ILE A 154 1.51 4.85 12.08
N CYS A 155 1.79 4.21 10.95
CA CYS A 155 2.52 2.94 10.88
C CYS A 155 3.99 3.04 11.37
N ALA A 156 4.60 4.21 11.19
CA ALA A 156 5.93 4.55 11.71
C ALA A 156 5.92 4.96 13.20
N GLY A 157 4.73 5.10 13.81
CA GLY A 157 4.60 5.47 15.22
C GLY A 157 4.86 6.96 15.49
N LEU A 158 4.72 7.82 14.47
CA LEU A 158 4.96 9.26 14.58
C LEU A 158 3.75 10.03 15.11
N VAL A 159 2.59 9.38 15.24
CA VAL A 159 1.37 9.96 15.80
C VAL A 159 1.16 9.45 17.23
N PRO A 160 1.25 10.30 18.27
CA PRO A 160 1.09 9.86 19.64
C PRO A 160 -0.35 9.39 19.89
N GLY A 161 -0.50 8.25 20.58
CA GLY A 161 -1.80 7.69 20.95
C GLY A 161 -2.51 6.88 19.87
N ILE A 162 -1.99 6.85 18.62
CA ILE A 162 -2.56 6.05 17.53
C ILE A 162 -1.51 5.07 17.03
N SER A 163 -1.92 3.82 16.84
CA SER A 163 -1.07 2.73 16.32
C SER A 163 -1.63 2.17 15.02
N ALA A 164 -0.81 1.43 14.27
CA ALA A 164 -1.22 0.79 13.01
C ALA A 164 -2.46 -0.10 13.16
N LEU A 165 -2.66 -0.72 14.33
CA LEU A 165 -3.82 -1.58 14.61
C LEU A 165 -5.15 -0.83 14.49
N TYR A 166 -5.17 0.48 14.70
CA TYR A 166 -6.39 1.28 14.56
C TYR A 166 -6.84 1.43 13.10
N LEU A 167 -5.94 1.29 12.12
CA LEU A 167 -6.27 1.47 10.70
C LEU A 167 -7.30 0.45 10.21
N GLY A 168 -7.23 -0.80 10.71
CA GLY A 168 -8.22 -1.84 10.40
C GLY A 168 -9.64 -1.49 10.86
N SER A 169 -9.79 -0.68 11.93
CA SER A 169 -11.10 -0.29 12.44
C SER A 169 -11.65 1.00 11.82
N PHE A 170 -10.77 1.97 11.51
CA PHE A 170 -11.19 3.29 11.01
C PHE A 170 -11.41 3.35 9.50
N MET A 171 -10.79 2.46 8.73
CA MET A 171 -10.79 2.58 7.26
C MET A 171 -11.82 1.71 6.56
N ASN A 172 -12.48 0.79 7.29
CA ASN A 172 -13.60 0.00 6.77
C ASN A 172 -14.90 0.80 6.67
N SER A 173 -14.98 2.00 7.26
CA SER A 173 -16.19 2.83 7.26
C SER A 173 -16.35 3.72 6.01
N THR A 174 -15.41 3.74 5.06
CA THR A 174 -15.54 4.57 3.85
C THR A 174 -16.29 3.90 2.69
N LEU A 175 -17.01 2.80 2.93
CA LEU A 175 -17.84 2.12 1.91
C LEU A 175 -19.31 1.98 2.36
N GLN A 176 -19.89 3.04 2.95
CA GLN A 176 -21.33 3.25 2.93
C GLN A 176 -21.65 4.42 2.00
N THR A 177 -21.63 4.13 0.70
CA THR A 177 -22.47 4.82 -0.28
C THR A 177 -23.09 3.73 -1.14
N ASP A 178 -24.08 3.04 -0.56
CA ASP A 178 -25.18 2.49 -1.34
C ASP A 178 -25.89 3.64 -2.07
N GLN A 179 -26.41 3.33 -3.27
CA GLN A 179 -27.25 4.14 -4.17
C GLN A 179 -26.48 5.00 -5.18
N PHE A 180 -26.29 4.50 -6.42
CA PHE A 180 -27.20 4.70 -7.56
C PHE A 180 -26.94 3.64 -8.65
#